data_AF-A0A914Z5V5-F1
#
_entry.id   AF-A0A914Z5V5-F1
#
_cell.length_a   1.000
_cell.length_b   1.000
_cell.length_c   1.000
_cell.angle_alpha   90.00
_cell.angle_beta   90.00
_cell.angle_gamma   90.00
#
_symmetry.space_group_name_H-M   'P 1'
#
loop_
_entity.id
_entity.type
_entity.pdbx_description
1 polymer ?
#
loop_
_entity_poly.entity_id
_entity_poly.type
_entity_poly.pdbx_seq_one_letter_code
_entity_poly.pdbx_strand_id
1 'polypeptide(L)'
;MSCVIDVVKVKQAIPFIICFERALSSSHVEQAMHHCSGFIRNNYHQIKLCYQSDRGVQLQRQAAHKTATVRSHPVIEVPYIVINDYSPSLDGNNLNIMALKELIKKWISYKRGQ
;
A
#
# COMPACT_ATOMS: atom_id res chain seq x y z
N MET A 1 2.77 -2.87 7.90
CA MET A 1 2.66 -1.59 7.16
C MET A 1 1.67 -0.59 7.71
N SER A 2 0.47 -0.99 8.18
CA SER A 2 -0.57 -0.04 8.62
C SER A 2 -0.11 0.96 9.69
N CYS A 3 0.67 0.51 10.68
CA CYS A 3 1.25 1.39 11.70
C CYS A 3 2.23 2.44 11.15
N VAL A 4 2.96 2.12 10.08
CA VAL A 4 3.84 3.09 9.43
C VAL A 4 2.99 4.19 8.79
N ILE A 5 1.94 3.80 8.06
CA ILE A 5 1.02 4.75 7.40
C ILE A 5 0.31 5.64 8.44
N ASP A 6 -0.09 5.07 9.58
CA ASP A 6 -0.75 5.80 10.66
C ASP A 6 0.16 6.85 11.30
N VAL A 7 1.42 6.50 11.59
CA VAL A 7 2.35 7.38 12.31
C VAL A 7 2.96 8.46 11.41
N VAL A 8 3.45 8.12 10.22
CA VAL A 8 4.21 9.07 9.38
C VAL A 8 3.38 9.67 8.23
N LYS A 9 2.14 9.23 8.04
CA LYS A 9 1.25 9.57 6.91
C LYS A 9 1.78 9.06 5.57
N VAL A 10 0.87 8.89 4.61
CA VAL A 10 1.13 8.20 3.33
C VAL A 10 2.37 8.71 2.59
N LYS A 11 2.53 10.03 2.43
CA LYS A 11 3.65 10.60 1.65
C LYS A 11 5.02 10.22 2.19
N GLN A 12 5.20 10.17 3.51
CA GLN A 12 6.48 9.82 4.13
C GLN A 12 6.63 8.30 4.31
N ALA A 13 5.51 7.56 4.37
CA ALA A 13 5.53 6.10 4.49
C ALA A 13 5.98 5.40 3.20
N ILE A 14 5.70 5.98 2.03
CA ILE A 14 5.95 5.33 0.73
C ILE A 14 7.42 4.88 0.54
N PRO A 15 8.45 5.73 0.76
CA PRO A 15 9.84 5.31 0.59
C PRO A 15 10.23 4.14 1.51
N PHE A 16 9.75 4.15 2.76
CA PHE A 16 9.95 3.05 3.70
C PHE A 16 9.29 1.76 3.18
N ILE A 17 8.01 1.82 2.79
CA ILE A 17 7.26 0.65 2.32
C ILE A 17 7.94 0.05 1.09
N ILE A 18 8.32 0.86 0.10
CA ILE A 18 9.02 0.38 -1.10
C ILE A 18 10.36 -0.28 -0.75
N CYS A 19 11.16 0.35 0.11
CA CYS A 19 12.43 -0.21 0.55
C CYS A 19 12.22 -1.56 1.23
N PHE A 20 11.27 -1.62 2.16
CA PHE A 20 11.04 -2.78 3.00
C PHE A 20 10.49 -3.96 2.21
N GLU A 21 9.50 -3.75 1.33
CA GLU A 21 8.97 -4.80 0.45
C GLU A 21 10.07 -5.37 -0.48
N ARG A 22 10.97 -4.51 -0.99
CA ARG A 22 12.13 -4.97 -1.76
C ARG A 22 13.10 -5.78 -0.91
N ALA A 23 13.43 -5.31 0.29
CA ALA A 23 14.35 -6.02 1.18
C ALA A 23 13.79 -7.37 1.63
N LEU A 24 12.48 -7.49 1.86
CA LEU A 24 11.83 -8.76 2.20
C LEU A 24 11.94 -9.84 1.12
N SER A 25 12.13 -9.46 -0.14
CA SER A 25 12.35 -10.44 -1.23
C SER A 25 13.64 -11.26 -1.05
N SER A 26 14.60 -10.77 -0.28
CA SER A 26 15.94 -11.37 -0.13
C SER A 26 16.41 -11.49 1.32
N SER A 27 15.63 -11.04 2.30
CA SER A 27 16.02 -11.01 3.71
C SER A 27 14.82 -11.22 4.66
N HIS A 28 15.12 -11.54 5.92
CA HIS A 28 14.10 -11.67 6.96
C HIS A 28 13.64 -10.28 7.47
N VAL A 29 12.47 -10.26 8.12
CA VAL A 29 11.76 -9.06 8.55
C VAL A 29 12.64 -8.08 9.34
N GLU A 30 13.45 -8.58 10.27
CA GLU A 30 14.29 -7.75 11.14
C GLU A 30 15.42 -7.07 10.36
N GLN A 31 16.03 -7.79 9.43
CA GLN A 31 17.09 -7.26 8.58
C GLN A 31 16.53 -6.22 7.60
N ALA A 32 15.38 -6.49 6.98
CA ALA A 32 14.66 -5.52 6.15
C ALA A 32 14.29 -4.26 6.95
N MET A 33 13.84 -4.44 8.19
CA MET A 33 13.49 -3.33 9.08
C MET A 33 14.71 -2.47 9.39
N HIS A 34 15.83 -3.10 9.76
CA HIS A 34 17.08 -2.39 10.04
C HIS A 34 17.57 -1.63 8.80
N HIS A 35 17.61 -2.29 7.64
CA HIS A 35 18.05 -1.72 6.37
C HIS A 35 17.24 -0.47 5.97
N CYS A 36 15.92 -0.51 6.14
CA CYS A 36 15.02 0.57 5.72
C CYS A 36 14.69 1.58 6.83
N SER A 37 15.20 1.37 8.05
CA SER A 37 14.87 2.18 9.25
C SER A 37 15.17 3.66 9.08
N GLY A 38 16.12 4.04 8.22
CA GLY A 38 16.47 5.43 7.93
C GLY A 38 15.27 6.30 7.52
N PHE A 39 14.31 5.74 6.79
CA PHE A 39 13.11 6.48 6.36
C PHE A 39 12.12 6.77 7.49
N ILE A 40 12.19 6.01 8.59
CA ILE A 40 11.27 6.10 9.72
C ILE A 40 12.00 6.38 11.03
N ARG A 41 13.27 6.79 10.99
CA ARG A 41 14.16 6.87 12.17
C ARG A 41 13.54 7.65 13.33
N ASN A 42 12.95 8.81 13.04
CA ASN A 42 12.35 9.68 14.05
C ASN A 42 11.07 9.11 14.69
N ASN A 43 10.44 8.13 14.03
CA ASN A 43 9.15 7.57 14.41
C ASN A 43 9.22 6.06 14.72
N TYR A 44 10.42 5.47 14.65
CA TYR A 44 10.63 4.03 14.76
C TYR A 44 10.04 3.43 16.03
N HIS A 45 10.29 4.08 17.17
CA HIS A 45 9.75 3.66 18.46
C HIS A 45 8.21 3.70 18.49
N GLN A 46 7.61 4.78 17.99
CA GLN A 46 6.15 4.92 17.93
C GLN A 46 5.51 3.87 17.01
N ILE A 47 6.16 3.58 15.88
CA ILE A 47 5.72 2.52 14.95
C ILE A 47 5.77 1.15 15.64
N LYS A 48 6.85 0.85 16.38
CA LYS A 48 6.99 -0.41 17.13
C LYS A 48 5.91 -0.55 18.21
N LEU A 49 5.64 0.51 18.97
CA LEU A 49 4.56 0.54 19.96
C LEU A 49 3.19 0.31 19.29
N CYS A 50 2.94 0.96 18.15
CA CYS A 50 1.70 0.76 17.41
C CYS A 50 1.49 -0.73 17.06
N TYR A 51 2.53 -1.42 16.56
CA TYR A 51 2.44 -2.83 16.18
C TYR A 51 2.02 -3.76 17.34
N GLN A 52 2.38 -3.42 18.57
CA GLN A 52 2.11 -4.22 19.76
C GLN A 52 0.84 -3.80 20.50
N SER A 53 0.15 -2.76 20.02
CA SER A 53 -0.99 -2.16 20.69
C SER A 53 -2.32 -2.54 20.05
N ASP A 54 -3.43 -2.29 20.77
CA ASP A 54 -4.78 -2.40 20.23
C ASP A 54 -5.00 -1.52 19.01
N ARG A 55 -4.29 -0.38 18.91
CA ARG A 55 -4.32 0.48 17.72
C ARG A 55 -3.84 -0.28 16.49
N GLY A 56 -2.75 -1.04 16.61
CA GLY A 56 -2.24 -1.89 15.52
C GLY A 56 -3.27 -2.91 15.07
N VAL A 57 -3.93 -3.58 16.02
CA VAL A 57 -5.00 -4.55 15.74
C VAL A 57 -6.18 -3.89 15.04
N GLN A 58 -6.62 -2.72 15.53
CA GLN A 58 -7.71 -1.96 14.92
C GLN A 58 -7.39 -1.53 13.48
N LEU A 59 -6.15 -1.09 13.22
CA LEU A 59 -5.71 -0.73 11.86
C LEU A 59 -5.76 -1.93 10.91
N GLN A 60 -5.45 -3.14 11.38
CA GLN A 60 -5.63 -4.36 10.56
C GLN A 60 -7.10 -4.67 10.31
N ARG A 61 -7.96 -4.55 11.32
CA ARG A 61 -9.42 -4.73 11.14
C ARG A 61 -10.00 -3.73 10.14
N GLN A 62 -9.57 -2.47 10.19
CA GLN A 62 -9.98 -1.44 9.24
C GLN A 62 -9.51 -1.76 7.82
N ALA A 63 -8.27 -2.24 7.65
CA ALA A 63 -7.78 -2.67 6.35
C ALA A 63 -8.60 -3.85 5.82
N ALA A 64 -8.85 -4.86 6.65
CA ALA A 64 -9.66 -6.02 6.28
C ALA A 64 -11.09 -5.63 5.89
N HIS A 65 -11.75 -4.77 6.65
CA HIS A 65 -13.07 -4.25 6.32
C HIS A 65 -13.04 -3.52 4.97
N LYS A 66 -12.08 -2.63 4.73
CA LYS A 66 -11.96 -1.90 3.45
C LYS A 66 -11.77 -2.84 2.26
N THR A 67 -10.99 -3.90 2.43
CA THR A 67 -10.81 -4.95 1.40
C THR A 67 -12.12 -5.70 1.15
N ALA A 68 -12.85 -6.06 2.20
CA ALA A 68 -14.12 -6.79 2.10
C ALA A 68 -15.26 -5.96 1.50
N THR A 69 -15.27 -4.64 1.74
CA THR A 69 -16.34 -3.75 1.29
C THR A 69 -16.00 -2.95 0.03
N VAL A 70 -14.99 -3.36 -0.74
CA VAL A 70 -14.64 -2.66 -1.98
C VAL A 70 -15.79 -2.78 -2.99
N ARG A 71 -16.22 -1.65 -3.56
CA ARG A 71 -17.48 -1.55 -4.32
C ARG A 71 -17.44 -2.18 -5.70
N SER A 72 -16.25 -2.29 -6.30
CA SER A 72 -16.11 -2.71 -7.70
C SER A 72 -16.52 -4.17 -7.84
N HIS A 73 -15.81 -5.08 -7.18
CA HIS A 73 -16.05 -6.52 -7.14
C HIS A 73 -15.34 -7.13 -5.91
N PRO A 74 -15.69 -8.36 -5.46
CA PRO A 74 -14.93 -9.05 -4.43
C PRO A 74 -13.45 -9.16 -4.78
N VAL A 75 -12.57 -9.00 -3.79
CA VAL A 75 -11.12 -9.18 -3.97
C VAL A 75 -10.80 -10.68 -4.04
N ILE A 76 -10.61 -11.19 -5.25
CA ILE A 76 -10.32 -12.63 -5.50
C ILE A 76 -8.80 -12.88 -5.51
N GLU A 77 -8.01 -11.94 -6.05
CA GLU A 77 -6.56 -12.04 -6.16
C GLU A 77 -5.86 -10.72 -5.82
N VAL A 78 -4.56 -10.80 -5.54
CA VAL A 78 -3.69 -9.64 -5.26
C VAL A 78 -2.55 -9.58 -6.28
N PRO A 79 -2.06 -8.38 -6.66
CA PRO A 79 -2.49 -7.05 -6.21
C PRO A 79 -3.83 -6.58 -6.82
N TYR A 80 -4.76 -6.14 -5.98
CA TYR A 80 -6.04 -5.56 -6.41
C TYR A 80 -5.93 -4.04 -6.50
N ILE A 81 -6.14 -3.48 -7.70
CA ILE A 81 -5.98 -2.04 -7.95
C ILE A 81 -7.34 -1.44 -8.29
N VAL A 82 -7.69 -0.36 -7.59
CA VAL A 82 -8.89 0.44 -7.84
C VAL A 82 -8.48 1.80 -8.39
N ILE A 83 -9.13 2.21 -9.47
CA ILE A 83 -8.92 3.48 -10.16
C ILE A 83 -10.28 4.12 -10.37
N ASN A 84 -10.53 5.27 -9.73
CA ASN A 84 -11.82 5.95 -9.73
C ASN A 84 -12.99 5.00 -9.36
N ASP A 85 -12.84 4.29 -8.24
CA ASP A 85 -13.80 3.27 -7.74
C ASP A 85 -14.04 2.04 -8.64
N TYR A 86 -13.38 1.98 -9.80
CA TYR A 86 -13.42 0.85 -10.73
C TYR A 86 -12.18 -0.03 -10.64
N SER A 87 -12.33 -1.35 -10.71
CA SER A 87 -11.22 -2.30 -10.84
C SER A 87 -11.37 -3.10 -12.14
N PRO A 88 -10.39 -3.08 -13.07
CA PRO A 88 -10.59 -3.58 -14.43
C PRO A 88 -10.74 -5.09 -14.69
N SER A 89 -10.76 -6.00 -13.71
CA SER A 89 -10.96 -7.42 -14.03
C SER A 89 -11.52 -8.28 -12.87
N LEU A 90 -12.48 -9.13 -13.21
CA LEU A 90 -12.81 -10.38 -12.49
C LEU A 90 -12.07 -11.59 -13.10
N ASP A 91 -11.68 -11.50 -14.38
CA ASP A 91 -10.95 -12.55 -15.11
C ASP A 91 -9.50 -12.12 -15.33
N GLY A 92 -8.63 -12.66 -14.47
CA GLY A 92 -7.18 -12.77 -14.63
C GLY A 92 -6.42 -11.48 -14.90
N ASN A 93 -5.82 -10.90 -13.86
CA ASN A 93 -4.44 -10.41 -13.76
C ASN A 93 -3.75 -9.76 -15.00
N ASN A 94 -4.49 -9.24 -15.97
CA ASN A 94 -4.00 -8.66 -17.22
C ASN A 94 -3.92 -7.13 -17.15
N LEU A 95 -3.98 -6.57 -15.94
CA LEU A 95 -3.58 -5.17 -15.77
C LEU A 95 -2.08 -5.09 -16.02
N ASN A 96 -1.71 -4.86 -17.28
CA ASN A 96 -0.32 -4.65 -17.64
C ASN A 96 0.19 -3.43 -16.88
N ILE A 97 1.02 -3.66 -15.85
CA ILE A 97 1.59 -2.61 -15.00
C ILE A 97 2.38 -1.60 -15.85
N MET A 98 2.93 -2.04 -16.99
CA MET A 98 3.59 -1.14 -17.94
C MET A 98 2.59 -0.22 -18.64
N ALA A 99 1.36 -0.69 -18.89
CA ALA A 99 0.27 0.13 -19.42
C ALA A 99 -0.33 1.08 -18.37
N LEU A 100 -0.17 0.81 -17.07
CA LEU A 100 -0.69 1.68 -16.00
C LEU A 100 -0.14 3.11 -16.11
N LYS A 101 1.15 3.27 -16.44
CA LYS A 101 1.75 4.59 -16.66
C LYS A 101 1.05 5.36 -17.78
N GLU A 102 0.75 4.68 -18.89
CA GLU A 102 0.08 5.29 -20.04
C GLU A 102 -1.40 5.54 -19.77
N LEU A 103 -2.09 4.65 -19.05
CA LEU A 103 -3.48 4.85 -18.61
C LEU A 103 -3.60 6.07 -17.68
N ILE A 104 -2.69 6.22 -16.72
CA ILE A 104 -2.65 7.38 -15.83
C ILE A 104 -2.41 8.66 -16.63
N LYS A 105 -1.45 8.67 -17.57
CA LYS A 105 -1.22 9.82 -18.45
C LYS A 105 -2.47 10.20 -19.24
N LYS A 106 -3.14 9.22 -19.85
CA LYS A 106 -4.38 9.41 -20.62
C LYS A 106 -5.50 10.01 -19.76
N TRP A 107 -5.69 9.54 -18.54
CA TRP A 107 -6.74 10.09 -17.66
C TRP A 107 -6.40 11.49 -17.14
N ILE A 108 -5.13 11.78 -16.86
CA ILE A 108 -4.69 13.12 -16.46
C ILE A 108 -4.90 14.12 -17.62
N SER A 109 -4.61 13.72 -18.86
CA SER A 109 -4.84 14.60 -20.02
C SER A 109 -6.33 14.81 -20.30
N TYR A 110 -7.16 13.77 -20.14
CA TYR A 110 -8.61 13.89 -20.30
C TYR A 110 -9.22 14.92 -19.31
N LYS A 111 -8.68 14.98 -18.09
CA LYS A 111 -9.11 15.93 -17.05
C LYS A 111 -8.63 17.38 -17.27
N ARG A 112 -7.72 17.61 -18.22
CA ARG A 112 -7.23 18.97 -18.59
C ARG A 112 -7.91 19.54 -19.83
N GLY A 113 -8.63 18.71 -20.59
CA GLY A 113 -9.40 19.11 -21.77
C GLY A 113 -10.87 19.40 -21.50
N GLN A 114 -11.30 19.33 -20.24
CA GLN A 114 -12.54 19.89 -19.68
C GLN A 114 -12.15 21.03 -18.75
#